data_AF-A0A087S5S8-F1
#
_entry.id   AF-A0A087S5S8-F1
#
_cell.length_a   1.000
_cell.length_b   1.000
_cell.length_c   1.000
_cell.angle_alpha   90.00
_cell.angle_beta   90.00
_cell.angle_gamma   90.00
#
_symmetry.space_group_name_H-M   'P 1'
#
loop_
_entity.id
_entity.type
_entity.pdbx_description
1 polymer ?
#
loop_
_entity_poly.entity_id
_entity_poly.type
_entity_poly.pdbx_seq_one_letter_code
_entity_poly.pdbx_strand_id
1 'polypeptide(L)'
;MVLPEPLLSSFYELPEGVLILSIIENSGAEQAGLLANDIITSINDNPILSPADFPSLNPGETASVSVLRDGQSLDFSLEVMPAPDDPERGLIGIMRDNSFAYKPVLNFIEWNDPNVSMFLLWLWMISFFIGIINMLPLPILDGGKFIHTIIDKRISEKAVNGVMWGIYAFTFALFGLNIALSYIKSGWFTI
;
A
#
# COMPACT_ATOMS: atom_id res chain seq x y z
N MET A 1 2.62 0.39 9.63
CA MET A 1 2.52 -0.84 10.44
C MET A 1 3.57 -1.78 9.91
N VAL A 2 4.67 -2.01 10.65
CA VAL A 2 5.72 -2.95 10.20
C VAL A 2 5.25 -4.34 10.58
N LEU A 3 5.10 -5.23 9.60
CA LEU A 3 4.72 -6.62 9.85
C LEU A 3 5.90 -7.32 10.53
N PRO A 4 5.67 -8.16 11.56
CA PRO A 4 6.74 -8.93 12.18
C PRO A 4 7.32 -9.96 11.21
N GLU A 5 8.64 -10.19 11.28
CA GLU A 5 9.43 -11.10 10.43
C GLU A 5 8.78 -12.47 10.12
N PRO A 6 8.16 -13.18 11.09
CA PRO A 6 7.55 -14.49 10.82
C PRO A 6 6.33 -14.40 9.90
N LEU A 7 5.59 -13.28 9.98
CA LEU A 7 4.44 -13.04 9.11
C LEU A 7 4.90 -12.55 7.73
N LEU A 8 5.93 -11.71 7.67
CA LEU A 8 6.40 -11.15 6.41
C LEU A 8 6.96 -12.25 5.49
N SER A 9 7.81 -13.14 6.03
CA SER A 9 8.39 -14.27 5.28
C SER A 9 7.38 -15.32 4.84
N SER A 10 6.18 -15.36 5.44
CA SER A 10 5.09 -16.24 5.00
C SER A 10 4.45 -15.77 3.69
N PHE A 11 4.53 -14.47 3.38
CA PHE A 11 3.89 -13.87 2.20
C PHE A 11 4.88 -13.33 1.17
N TYR A 12 6.11 -13.00 1.59
CA TYR A 12 7.12 -12.38 0.74
C TYR A 12 8.48 -13.08 0.88
N GLU A 13 9.19 -13.22 -0.24
CA GLU A 13 10.61 -13.48 -0.25
C GLU A 13 11.33 -12.24 0.30
N LEU A 14 12.15 -12.47 1.32
CA LEU A 14 12.98 -11.41 1.87
C LEU A 14 14.04 -11.03 0.84
N PRO A 15 14.24 -9.73 0.57
CA PRO A 15 15.28 -9.30 -0.33
C PRO A 15 16.66 -9.65 0.24
N GLU A 16 17.55 -10.16 -0.61
CA GLU A 16 18.94 -10.47 -0.21
C GLU A 16 19.77 -9.20 0.02
N GLY A 17 19.31 -8.07 -0.52
CA GLY A 17 19.91 -6.76 -0.31
C GLY A 17 19.49 -5.74 -1.36
N VAL A 18 20.33 -4.73 -1.58
CA VAL A 18 20.04 -3.62 -2.50
C VAL A 18 20.95 -3.67 -3.72
N LEU A 19 20.35 -3.73 -4.91
CA LEU A 19 21.06 -3.80 -6.19
C LEU A 19 21.75 -2.48 -6.55
N ILE A 20 23.02 -2.56 -6.91
CA ILE A 20 23.79 -1.46 -7.51
C ILE A 20 23.47 -1.40 -9.01
N LEU A 21 22.87 -0.29 -9.45
CA LEU A 21 22.55 -0.03 -10.86
C LEU A 21 23.78 0.49 -11.63
N SER A 22 24.54 1.39 -11.00
CA SER A 22 25.76 1.94 -11.59
C SER A 22 26.67 2.53 -10.50
N ILE A 23 27.92 2.74 -10.86
CA ILE A 23 28.93 3.36 -10.02
C ILE A 23 29.14 4.80 -10.48
N ILE A 24 29.26 5.73 -9.53
CA ILE A 24 29.58 7.13 -9.79
C ILE A 24 31.09 7.24 -10.02
N GLU A 25 31.51 7.92 -11.08
CA GLU A 25 32.93 8.17 -11.38
C GLU A 25 33.61 8.96 -10.26
N ASN A 26 34.88 8.65 -10.00
CA ASN A 26 35.72 9.23 -8.95
C ASN A 26 35.19 9.04 -7.53
N SER A 27 34.38 8.01 -7.30
CA SER A 27 33.81 7.71 -5.99
C SER A 27 34.61 6.66 -5.20
N GLY A 28 34.33 6.57 -3.89
CA GLY A 28 34.87 5.51 -3.05
C GLY A 28 34.48 4.12 -3.54
N ALA A 29 33.26 3.96 -4.06
CA ALA A 29 32.80 2.70 -4.64
C ALA A 29 33.62 2.28 -5.87
N GLU A 30 33.92 3.21 -6.78
CA GLU A 30 34.75 2.94 -7.95
C GLU A 30 36.17 2.52 -7.53
N GLN A 31 36.77 3.28 -6.60
CA GLN A 31 38.13 3.03 -6.11
C GLN A 31 38.25 1.68 -5.39
N ALA A 32 37.20 1.27 -4.68
CA ALA A 32 37.15 -0.02 -4.00
C ALA A 32 36.88 -1.20 -4.96
N GLY A 33 36.44 -0.94 -6.19
CA GLY A 33 36.15 -2.00 -7.17
C GLY A 33 34.76 -2.62 -7.04
N LEU A 34 33.80 -1.86 -6.50
CA LEU A 34 32.38 -2.20 -6.62
C LEU A 34 31.94 -2.12 -8.08
N LEU A 35 31.00 -2.97 -8.48
CA LEU A 35 30.51 -3.07 -9.84
C LEU A 35 28.99 -2.94 -9.90
N ALA A 36 28.49 -2.53 -11.06
CA ALA A 36 27.06 -2.66 -11.35
C ALA A 36 26.64 -4.14 -11.29
N ASN A 37 25.41 -4.38 -10.83
CA ASN A 37 24.82 -5.68 -10.51
C ASN A 37 25.31 -6.36 -9.23
N ASP A 38 26.19 -5.74 -8.45
CA ASP A 38 26.43 -6.18 -7.07
C ASP A 38 25.17 -5.94 -6.23
N ILE A 39 24.91 -6.82 -5.26
CA ILE A 39 23.83 -6.66 -4.29
C ILE A 39 24.46 -6.34 -2.93
N ILE A 40 24.23 -5.15 -2.40
CA ILE A 40 24.73 -4.75 -1.08
C ILE A 40 23.91 -5.47 -0.01
N THR A 41 24.59 -6.25 0.82
CA THR A 41 23.99 -7.05 1.89
C THR A 41 24.26 -6.45 3.28
N SER A 42 25.36 -5.69 3.44
CA SER A 42 25.68 -5.01 4.70
C SER A 42 26.51 -3.73 4.51
N ILE A 43 26.35 -2.78 5.43
CA ILE A 43 27.22 -1.60 5.57
C ILE A 43 27.57 -1.41 7.06
N ASN A 44 28.86 -1.38 7.40
CA ASN A 44 29.38 -1.26 8.77
C ASN A 44 28.72 -2.28 9.72
N ASP A 45 28.70 -3.55 9.32
CA ASP A 45 28.06 -4.67 10.01
C ASP A 45 26.53 -4.58 10.18
N ASN A 46 25.89 -3.53 9.64
CA ASN A 46 24.43 -3.42 9.63
C ASN A 46 23.85 -4.08 8.38
N PRO A 47 22.95 -5.06 8.51
CA PRO A 47 22.27 -5.69 7.39
C PRO A 47 21.47 -4.66 6.58
N ILE A 48 21.60 -4.73 5.25
CA ILE A 48 20.88 -3.89 4.30
C ILE A 48 19.92 -4.79 3.54
N LEU A 49 18.62 -4.70 3.84
CA LEU A 49 17.57 -5.44 3.12
C LEU A 49 16.83 -4.54 2.14
N SER A 50 16.80 -3.24 2.43
CA SER A 50 16.07 -2.23 1.68
C SER A 50 16.85 -0.93 1.60
N PRO A 51 16.52 -0.05 0.63
CA PRO A 51 17.13 1.28 0.52
C PRO A 51 16.98 2.14 1.79
N ALA A 52 16.00 1.83 2.65
CA ALA A 52 15.75 2.53 3.91
C ALA A 52 16.72 2.12 5.03
N ASP A 53 17.40 0.98 4.90
CA ASP A 53 18.33 0.46 5.92
C ASP A 53 19.72 1.10 5.81
N PHE A 54 19.97 1.89 4.76
CA PHE A 54 21.27 2.53 4.55
C PHE A 54 21.57 3.50 5.70
N PRO A 55 22.72 3.32 6.39
CA PRO A 55 23.10 4.23 7.46
C PRO A 55 23.40 5.62 6.91
N SER A 56 23.25 6.62 7.78
CA SER A 56 23.88 7.92 7.52
C SER A 56 25.37 7.77 7.74
N LEU A 57 26.15 8.16 6.74
CA LEU A 57 27.61 8.08 6.76
C LEU A 57 28.20 9.49 6.81
N ASN A 58 29.38 9.62 7.40
CA ASN A 58 30.10 10.89 7.46
C ASN A 58 31.17 10.95 6.35
N PRO A 59 31.32 12.09 5.66
CA PRO A 59 32.39 12.27 4.69
C PRO A 59 33.78 12.06 5.32
N GLY A 60 34.66 11.36 4.60
CA GLY A 60 36.04 11.06 5.00
C GLY A 60 36.20 9.86 5.95
N GLU A 61 35.10 9.23 6.39
CA GLU A 61 35.18 7.96 7.11
C GLU A 61 35.34 6.78 6.16
N THR A 62 35.86 5.66 6.67
CA THR A 62 35.93 4.40 5.91
C THR A 62 34.71 3.56 6.23
N ALA A 63 33.94 3.19 5.21
CA ALA A 63 32.81 2.28 5.34
C ALA A 63 33.19 0.87 4.87
N SER A 64 32.79 -0.14 5.63
CA SER A 64 32.88 -1.55 5.22
C SER A 64 31.58 -1.95 4.55
N VAL A 65 31.63 -2.45 3.32
CA VAL A 65 30.47 -2.82 2.51
C VAL A 65 30.61 -4.27 2.09
N SER A 66 29.67 -5.11 2.52
CA SER A 66 29.55 -6.48 2.01
C SER A 66 28.59 -6.51 0.83
N VAL A 67 28.99 -7.18 -0.25
CA VAL A 67 28.15 -7.37 -1.43
C VAL A 67 28.11 -8.83 -1.85
N LEU A 68 27.03 -9.21 -2.50
CA LEU A 68 26.89 -10.47 -3.22
C LEU A 68 27.16 -10.23 -4.71
N ARG A 69 28.19 -10.90 -5.24
CA ARG A 69 28.56 -10.89 -6.66
C ARG A 69 28.63 -12.33 -7.15
N ASP A 70 27.81 -12.67 -8.15
CA ASP A 70 27.70 -14.03 -8.70
C ASP A 70 27.47 -15.12 -7.61
N GLY A 71 26.72 -14.78 -6.56
CA GLY A 71 26.44 -15.67 -5.42
C GLY A 71 27.58 -15.80 -4.39
N GLN A 72 28.68 -15.06 -4.55
CA GLN A 72 29.78 -15.02 -3.59
C GLN A 72 29.75 -13.71 -2.78
N SER A 73 29.93 -13.82 -1.47
CA SER A 73 30.05 -12.66 -0.59
C SER A 73 31.46 -12.07 -0.72
N LEU A 74 31.54 -10.78 -1.03
CA LEU A 74 32.77 -10.00 -1.14
C LEU A 74 32.68 -8.80 -0.21
N ASP A 75 33.76 -8.52 0.51
CA ASP A 75 33.84 -7.38 1.41
C ASP A 75 34.77 -6.31 0.82
N PHE A 76 34.28 -5.08 0.82
CA PHE A 76 34.98 -3.91 0.31
C PHE A 76 35.11 -2.86 1.40
N SER A 77 36.28 -2.25 1.49
CA SER A 77 36.51 -1.10 2.35
C SER A 77 36.69 0.11 1.45
N LEU A 78 35.89 1.15 1.68
CA LEU A 78 35.85 2.33 0.82
C LEU A 78 35.76 3.62 1.63
N GLU A 79 36.28 4.69 1.05
CA GLU A 79 36.18 6.03 1.63
C GLU A 79 34.83 6.67 1.25
N VAL A 80 34.14 7.20 2.26
CA VAL A 80 32.87 7.90 2.07
C VAL A 80 33.16 9.31 1.57
N MET A 81 32.59 9.67 0.42
CA MET A 81 32.75 11.02 -0.16
C MET A 81 31.61 11.94 0.24
N PRO A 82 31.81 13.27 0.27
CA PRO A 82 30.73 14.22 0.48
C PRO A 82 29.72 14.20 -0.68
N ALA A 83 28.44 14.37 -0.36
CA ALA A 83 27.41 14.46 -1.38
C ALA A 83 27.51 15.77 -2.19
N PRO A 84 27.32 15.75 -3.52
CA PRO A 84 27.40 16.95 -4.34
C PRO A 84 26.39 18.05 -3.95
N ASP A 85 25.24 17.65 -3.42
CA ASP A 85 24.13 18.50 -2.99
C ASP A 85 24.20 18.88 -1.50
N ASP A 86 24.81 18.05 -0.67
CA ASP A 86 24.96 18.27 0.77
C ASP A 86 26.35 17.78 1.26
N PRO A 87 27.33 18.69 1.43
CA PRO A 87 28.67 18.32 1.84
C PRO A 87 28.77 17.70 3.24
N GLU A 88 27.75 17.85 4.11
CA GLU A 88 27.73 17.21 5.43
C GLU A 88 27.29 15.75 5.37
N ARG A 89 26.65 15.34 4.26
CA ARG A 89 26.17 13.97 4.05
C ARG A 89 27.22 13.15 3.32
N GLY A 90 27.58 12.01 3.89
CA GLY A 90 28.44 11.03 3.24
C GLY A 90 27.68 10.13 2.26
N LEU A 91 28.30 9.82 1.12
CA LEU A 91 27.84 8.80 0.19
C LEU A 91 28.98 7.90 -0.28
N ILE A 92 28.61 6.66 -0.61
CA ILE A 92 29.53 5.62 -1.07
C ILE A 92 29.85 5.79 -2.57
N GLY A 93 28.94 6.40 -3.34
CA GLY A 93 29.12 6.65 -4.77
C GLY A 93 28.45 5.65 -5.70
N ILE A 94 27.24 5.21 -5.36
CA ILE A 94 26.49 4.24 -6.15
C ILE A 94 25.13 4.81 -6.54
N MET A 95 24.63 4.45 -7.73
CA MET A 95 23.21 4.49 -8.01
C MET A 95 22.62 3.13 -7.67
N ARG A 96 21.53 3.13 -6.91
CA ARG A 96 20.88 1.92 -6.43
C ARG A 96 19.44 1.86 -6.91
N ASP A 97 18.91 0.64 -6.98
CA ASP A 97 17.47 0.49 -7.13
C ASP A 97 16.78 0.94 -5.84
N ASN A 98 15.83 1.87 -5.97
CA ASN A 98 14.99 2.33 -4.86
C ASN A 98 13.67 1.54 -4.78
N SER A 99 13.46 0.55 -5.65
CA SER A 99 12.31 -0.33 -5.57
C SER A 99 12.39 -1.21 -4.32
N PHE A 100 11.26 -1.37 -3.64
CA PHE A 100 11.17 -2.31 -2.51
C PHE A 100 11.19 -3.73 -3.09
N ALA A 101 12.26 -4.47 -2.83
CA ALA A 101 12.50 -5.79 -3.41
C ALA A 101 11.70 -6.94 -2.73
N TYR A 102 10.61 -6.63 -2.02
CA TYR A 102 9.71 -7.66 -1.49
C TYR A 102 8.93 -8.31 -2.63
N LYS A 103 9.27 -9.55 -2.95
CA LYS A 103 8.55 -10.35 -3.96
C LYS A 103 7.54 -11.25 -3.26
N PRO A 104 6.25 -11.23 -3.61
CA PRO A 104 5.28 -12.12 -3.00
C PRO A 104 5.62 -13.58 -3.31
N VAL A 105 5.62 -14.46 -2.30
CA VAL A 105 5.85 -15.90 -2.45
C VAL A 105 4.83 -16.51 -3.43
N LEU A 106 3.60 -16.03 -3.37
CA LEU A 106 2.51 -16.42 -4.27
C LEU A 106 2.41 -15.42 -5.43
N ASN A 107 3.29 -15.56 -6.42
CA ASN A 107 3.35 -14.67 -7.58
C ASN A 107 2.44 -15.09 -8.76
N PHE A 108 1.30 -15.73 -8.47
CA PHE A 108 0.32 -16.10 -9.52
C PHE A 108 -0.66 -14.97 -9.85
N ILE A 109 -0.67 -13.91 -9.04
CA ILE A 109 -1.44 -12.68 -9.27
C ILE A 109 -0.44 -11.58 -9.63
N GLU A 110 -0.64 -10.97 -10.79
CA GLU A 110 0.08 -9.76 -11.17
C GLU A 110 -0.48 -8.56 -10.42
N TRP A 111 -0.04 -8.38 -9.17
CA TRP A 111 -0.55 -7.31 -8.28
C TRP A 111 -0.33 -5.89 -8.84
N ASN A 112 0.66 -5.72 -9.72
CA ASN A 112 0.95 -4.46 -10.39
C ASN A 112 0.17 -4.26 -11.69
N ASP A 113 -0.65 -5.23 -12.12
CA ASP A 113 -1.52 -5.08 -13.29
C ASP A 113 -2.68 -4.12 -12.96
N PRO A 114 -2.81 -2.99 -13.69
CA PRO A 114 -3.92 -2.07 -13.54
C PRO A 114 -5.30 -2.73 -13.69
N ASN A 115 -5.41 -3.79 -14.49
CA ASN A 115 -6.67 -4.50 -14.70
C ASN A 115 -7.10 -5.27 -13.45
N VAL A 116 -6.16 -5.95 -12.79
CA VAL A 116 -6.42 -6.64 -11.52
C VAL A 116 -6.88 -5.62 -10.47
N SER A 117 -6.17 -4.49 -10.37
CA SER A 117 -6.52 -3.42 -9.44
C SER A 117 -7.91 -2.85 -9.72
N MET A 118 -8.25 -2.59 -10.99
CA MET A 118 -9.57 -2.08 -11.39
C MET A 118 -10.68 -3.10 -11.10
N PHE A 119 -10.42 -4.38 -11.35
CA PHE A 119 -11.36 -5.45 -11.06
C PHE A 119 -11.63 -5.58 -9.55
N LEU A 120 -10.59 -5.55 -8.72
CA LEU A 120 -10.74 -5.60 -7.27
C LEU A 120 -11.46 -4.36 -6.74
N LEU A 121 -11.17 -3.18 -7.29
CA LEU A 121 -11.90 -1.95 -6.97
C LEU A 121 -13.38 -2.07 -7.35
N TRP A 122 -13.69 -2.64 -8.50
CA TRP A 122 -15.06 -2.87 -8.94
C TRP A 122 -15.81 -3.85 -8.03
N LEU A 123 -15.18 -4.98 -7.65
CA LEU A 123 -15.74 -5.91 -6.67
C LEU A 123 -15.98 -5.25 -5.31
N TRP A 124 -15.02 -4.44 -4.86
CA TRP A 124 -15.14 -3.68 -3.62
C TRP A 124 -16.31 -2.71 -3.70
N MET A 125 -16.43 -1.95 -4.79
CA MET A 125 -17.54 -1.02 -5.01
C MET A 125 -18.89 -1.74 -4.97
N ILE A 126 -19.03 -2.86 -5.69
CA ILE A 126 -20.28 -3.65 -5.67
C ILE A 126 -20.60 -4.11 -4.25
N SER A 127 -19.63 -4.69 -3.55
CA SER A 127 -19.83 -5.19 -2.18
C SER A 127 -20.22 -4.07 -1.24
N PHE A 128 -19.57 -2.91 -1.36
CA PHE A 128 -19.84 -1.72 -0.58
C PHE A 128 -21.25 -1.18 -0.85
N PHE A 129 -21.66 -1.05 -2.11
CA PHE A 129 -22.99 -0.56 -2.48
C PHE A 129 -24.10 -1.54 -2.09
N ILE A 130 -23.90 -2.85 -2.26
CA ILE A 130 -24.84 -3.86 -1.75
C ILE A 130 -25.01 -3.71 -0.23
N GLY A 131 -23.90 -3.50 0.49
CA GLY A 131 -23.92 -3.21 1.92
C GLY A 131 -24.74 -1.98 2.26
N ILE A 132 -24.51 -0.85 1.59
CA ILE A 132 -25.27 0.39 1.80
C ILE A 132 -26.75 0.19 1.51
N ILE A 133 -27.09 -0.42 0.37
CA ILE A 133 -28.49 -0.66 0.00
C ILE A 133 -29.16 -1.54 1.04
N ASN A 134 -28.53 -2.64 1.48
CA ASN A 134 -29.08 -3.52 2.50
C ASN A 134 -29.24 -2.84 3.87
N MET A 135 -28.47 -1.79 4.16
CA MET A 135 -28.64 -0.96 5.35
C MET A 135 -29.74 0.09 5.24
N LEU A 136 -30.37 0.28 4.07
CA LEU A 136 -31.50 1.20 3.94
C LEU A 136 -32.67 0.77 4.82
N PRO A 137 -33.41 1.73 5.39
CA PRO A 137 -34.51 1.46 6.28
C PRO A 137 -35.78 1.09 5.51
N LEU A 138 -35.75 -0.03 4.79
CA LEU A 138 -36.84 -0.54 3.97
C LEU A 138 -37.34 -1.90 4.50
N PRO A 139 -38.63 -2.25 4.31
CA PRO A 139 -39.24 -3.43 4.93
C PRO A 139 -38.58 -4.77 4.55
N ILE A 140 -38.07 -4.87 3.32
CA ILE A 140 -37.50 -6.10 2.76
C ILE A 140 -36.01 -6.24 3.15
N LEU A 141 -35.37 -5.14 3.53
CA LEU A 141 -33.91 -5.06 3.72
C LEU A 141 -33.54 -5.19 5.20
N ASP A 142 -32.28 -5.54 5.45
CA ASP A 142 -31.78 -5.81 6.80
C ASP A 142 -31.74 -4.54 7.67
N GLY A 143 -31.54 -3.36 7.08
CA GLY A 143 -31.61 -2.07 7.76
C GLY A 143 -32.99 -1.79 8.39
N GLY A 144 -34.08 -2.20 7.72
CA GLY A 144 -35.44 -2.09 8.29
C GLY A 144 -35.63 -2.95 9.53
N LYS A 145 -35.16 -4.21 9.48
CA LYS A 145 -35.20 -5.14 10.63
C LYS A 145 -34.31 -4.66 11.78
N PHE A 146 -33.15 -4.11 11.45
CA PHE A 146 -32.22 -3.55 12.43
C PHE A 146 -32.85 -2.40 13.20
N ILE A 147 -33.45 -1.42 12.50
CA ILE A 147 -34.14 -0.29 13.13
C ILE A 147 -35.34 -0.75 13.95
N HIS A 148 -36.15 -1.68 13.41
CA HIS A 148 -37.26 -2.27 14.14
C HIS A 148 -36.78 -2.83 15.49
N THR A 149 -35.72 -3.63 15.49
CA THR A 149 -35.15 -4.25 16.70
C THR A 149 -34.63 -3.23 17.71
N ILE A 150 -34.07 -2.11 17.25
CA ILE A 150 -33.60 -1.02 18.13
C ILE A 150 -34.78 -0.32 18.81
N ILE A 151 -35.84 -0.02 18.05
CA ILE A 151 -37.00 0.75 18.52
C ILE A 151 -37.92 -0.09 19.39
N ASP A 152 -38.07 -1.38 19.07
CA ASP A 152 -38.93 -2.32 19.79
C ASP A 152 -38.56 -2.46 21.27
N LYS A 153 -37.27 -2.34 21.60
CA LYS A 153 -36.81 -2.34 23.01
C LYS A 153 -37.19 -1.09 23.81
N ARG A 154 -37.73 -0.05 23.17
CA ARG A 154 -37.94 1.28 23.78
C ARG A 154 -39.41 1.69 23.91
N ILE A 155 -40.31 1.16 23.08
CA ILE A 155 -41.72 1.60 22.99
C ILE A 155 -42.66 0.42 22.70
N SER A 156 -43.98 0.66 22.78
CA SER A 156 -44.99 -0.37 22.50
C SER A 156 -45.04 -0.76 21.02
N GLU A 157 -45.39 -2.01 20.72
CA GLU A 157 -45.47 -2.55 19.34
C GLU A 157 -46.31 -1.68 18.39
N LYS A 158 -47.42 -1.10 18.88
CA LYS A 158 -48.27 -0.20 18.07
C LYS A 158 -47.54 1.08 17.67
N ALA A 159 -46.70 1.62 18.58
CA ALA A 159 -45.88 2.77 18.29
C ALA A 159 -44.70 2.41 17.36
N VAL A 160 -44.07 1.24 17.54
CA VAL A 160 -43.03 0.72 16.62
C VAL A 160 -43.57 0.65 15.19
N ASN A 161 -44.72 0.00 15.00
CA ASN A 161 -45.34 -0.15 13.70
C ASN A 161 -45.66 1.21 13.05
N GLY A 162 -46.19 2.16 13.82
CA GLY A 162 -46.44 3.52 13.33
C GLY A 162 -45.18 4.25 12.89
N VAL A 163 -44.11 4.18 13.70
CA VAL A 163 -42.81 4.79 13.38
C VAL A 163 -42.18 4.14 12.14
N MET A 164 -42.19 2.81 12.06
CA MET A 164 -41.64 2.08 10.90
C MET A 164 -42.38 2.44 9.61
N TRP A 165 -43.71 2.49 9.61
CA TRP A 165 -44.48 2.95 8.45
C TRP A 165 -44.14 4.39 8.04
N GLY A 166 -43.91 5.28 9.02
CA GLY A 166 -43.44 6.64 8.76
C GLY A 166 -42.06 6.68 8.10
N ILE A 167 -41.10 5.91 8.63
CA ILE A 167 -39.75 5.79 8.07
C ILE A 167 -39.79 5.22 6.64
N TYR A 168 -40.61 4.21 6.40
CA TYR A 168 -40.79 3.61 5.07
C TYR A 168 -41.37 4.63 4.09
N ALA A 169 -42.46 5.30 4.46
CA ALA A 169 -43.09 6.32 3.62
C ALA A 169 -42.11 7.46 3.29
N PHE A 170 -41.35 7.94 4.28
CA PHE A 170 -40.33 8.97 4.08
C PHE A 170 -39.23 8.50 3.12
N THR A 171 -38.72 7.29 3.31
CA THR A 171 -37.64 6.72 2.48
C THR A 171 -38.09 6.53 1.03
N PHE A 172 -39.29 6.00 0.81
CA PHE A 172 -39.86 5.87 -0.53
C PHE A 172 -40.15 7.22 -1.19
N ALA A 173 -40.67 8.20 -0.44
CA ALA A 173 -40.92 9.54 -0.96
C ALA A 173 -39.61 10.22 -1.36
N LEU A 174 -38.57 10.14 -0.53
CA LEU A 174 -37.25 10.70 -0.82
C LEU A 174 -36.60 10.04 -2.04
N PHE A 175 -36.73 8.72 -2.16
CA PHE A 175 -36.21 7.99 -3.32
C PHE A 175 -36.95 8.36 -4.61
N GLY A 176 -38.28 8.35 -4.59
CA GLY A 176 -39.11 8.76 -5.74
C GLY A 176 -38.89 10.22 -6.13
N LEU A 177 -38.74 11.12 -5.15
CA LEU A 177 -38.43 12.52 -5.38
C LEU A 177 -37.05 12.69 -6.03
N ASN A 178 -36.03 11.96 -5.58
CA ASN A 178 -34.70 12.01 -6.21
C ASN A 178 -34.76 11.57 -7.68
N ILE A 179 -35.50 10.51 -8.00
CA ILE A 179 -35.71 10.07 -9.38
C ILE A 179 -36.43 11.16 -10.19
N ALA A 180 -37.53 11.70 -9.66
CA ALA A 180 -38.32 12.73 -10.34
C ALA A 180 -37.52 14.02 -10.57
N LEU A 181 -36.75 14.47 -9.58
CA LEU A 181 -35.87 15.64 -9.71
C LEU A 181 -34.76 15.40 -10.72
N SER A 182 -34.18 14.21 -10.73
CA SER A 182 -33.17 13.83 -11.72
C SER A 182 -33.75 13.88 -13.14
N TYR A 183 -34.97 13.36 -13.31
CA TYR A 183 -35.71 13.43 -14.58
C TYR A 183 -35.97 14.86 -15.05
N ILE A 184 -36.47 15.72 -14.14
CA ILE A 184 -36.81 17.12 -14.48
C ILE A 184 -35.56 17.92 -14.83
N LYS A 185 -34.47 17.73 -14.08
CA LYS A 185 -33.25 18.51 -14.24
C LYS A 185 -32.41 18.07 -15.44
N SER A 186 -32.34 16.77 -15.70
CA SER A 186 -31.40 16.19 -16.66
C SER A 186 -32.05 15.62 -17.91
N GLY A 187 -33.38 15.57 -17.99
CA GLY A 187 -34.09 14.88 -19.08
C GLY A 187 -33.98 13.35 -18.99
N TRP A 188 -34.86 12.62 -19.69
CA TRP A 188 -34.78 11.16 -19.80
C TRP A 188 -33.74 10.81 -20.86
N PHE A 189 -32.56 10.35 -20.44
CA PHE A 189 -31.49 9.90 -21.34
C PHE A 189 -31.19 10.87 -22.49
N THR A 190 -30.69 12.07 -22.19
CA THR A 190 -29.81 12.73 -23.17
C THR A 190 -28.41 12.13 -22.98
N ILE A 191 -28.15 11.04 -23.71
CA ILE A 191 -26.79 10.61 -24.05
C ILE A 191 -26.23 11.63 -25.04
#